data_AF-A0A497EBG2-F1
#
_entry.id   AF-A0A497EBG2-F1
#
_cell.length_a   1.000
_cell.length_b   1.000
_cell.length_c   1.000
_cell.angle_alpha   90.00
_cell.angle_beta   90.00
_cell.angle_gamma   90.00
#
_symmetry.space_group_name_H-M   'P 1'
#
loop_
_entity.id
_entity.type
_entity.pdbx_description
1 polymer ?
#
loop_
_entity_poly.entity_id
_entity_poly.type
_entity_poly.pdbx_seq_one_letter_code
_entity_poly.pdbx_strand_id
1 'polypeptide(L)'
;NDYEGYFLQALDDAGLTAGFWNLSFSKLNDDVATSIRTLIWNVGLGYPSLDEVDRAFVETHLDNGYELFITGQDIGWDLVSGQSDNTDAAFYHDYLHANYISDDVNRYDVDGVDDDPVSDGIILHIQGGDGANNQEYPSRIAPYDADAVEIFRYTPELWGAGIRSVDSVSGARVVYLAFGFEAIDNAEDREDVMSGAFYWLKDVLFKDGFESGDLGAWAYSKQ
;
A
#
# COMPACT_ATOMS: atom_id res chain seq x y z
N ASN A 1 -9.89 13.62 -9.76
CA ASN A 1 -10.68 12.40 -9.98
C ASN A 1 -11.01 11.83 -8.63
N ASP A 2 -12.22 11.28 -8.48
CA ASP A 2 -12.74 10.74 -7.23
C ASP A 2 -12.39 9.24 -7.14
N TYR A 3 -11.10 8.94 -6.95
CA TYR A 3 -10.62 7.56 -6.79
C TYR A 3 -10.82 7.07 -5.36
N GLU A 4 -11.08 7.99 -4.43
CA GLU A 4 -11.21 7.73 -3.01
C GLU A 4 -12.44 6.87 -2.70
N GLY A 5 -13.47 6.91 -3.54
CA GLY A 5 -14.63 6.01 -3.45
C GLY A 5 -14.26 4.52 -3.48
N TYR A 6 -13.25 4.11 -4.25
CA TYR A 6 -12.81 2.70 -4.31
C TYR A 6 -12.19 2.23 -3.00
N PHE A 7 -11.43 3.11 -2.34
CA PHE A 7 -10.81 2.83 -1.05
C PHE A 7 -11.86 2.79 0.05
N LEU A 8 -12.77 3.77 0.08
CA LEU A 8 -13.83 3.84 1.08
C LEU A 8 -14.79 2.65 0.98
N GLN A 9 -15.11 2.20 -0.23
CA GLN A 9 -15.92 1.00 -0.44
C GLN A 9 -15.21 -0.25 0.08
N ALA A 10 -13.94 -0.47 -0.31
CA ALA A 10 -13.17 -1.63 0.15
C ALA A 10 -12.97 -1.65 1.68
N LEU A 11 -12.81 -0.48 2.30
CA LEU A 11 -12.75 -0.36 3.76
C LEU A 11 -14.09 -0.70 4.42
N ASP A 12 -15.21 -0.24 3.86
CA ASP A 12 -16.56 -0.55 4.37
C ASP A 12 -16.86 -2.05 4.25
N ASP A 13 -16.54 -2.66 3.10
CA ASP A 13 -16.71 -4.08 2.83
C ASP A 13 -15.87 -4.93 3.81
N ALA A 14 -14.63 -4.50 4.09
CA ALA A 14 -13.76 -5.10 5.09
C ALA A 14 -14.17 -4.82 6.56
N GLY A 15 -15.24 -4.06 6.80
CA GLY A 15 -15.71 -3.67 8.14
C GLY A 15 -14.77 -2.71 8.88
N LEU A 16 -13.95 -1.96 8.15
CA LEU A 16 -12.94 -1.04 8.68
C LEU A 16 -13.44 0.39 8.68
N THR A 17 -13.34 1.07 9.81
CA THR A 17 -13.65 2.51 9.90
C THR A 17 -12.43 3.32 9.49
N ALA A 18 -12.61 4.27 8.56
CA ALA A 18 -11.57 5.20 8.16
C ALA A 18 -12.03 6.67 8.21
N GLY A 19 -11.08 7.55 8.50
CA GLY A 19 -11.22 8.98 8.24
C GLY A 19 -10.73 9.30 6.83
N PHE A 20 -11.40 10.23 6.16
CA PHE A 20 -10.98 10.72 4.85
C PHE A 20 -10.44 12.14 4.93
N TRP A 21 -9.27 12.38 4.33
CA TRP A 21 -8.68 13.70 4.22
C TRP A 21 -8.24 13.96 2.78
N ASN A 22 -8.71 15.07 2.20
CA ASN A 22 -8.36 15.44 0.84
C ASN A 22 -7.40 16.65 0.85
N LEU A 23 -6.19 16.42 0.35
CA LEU A 23 -5.08 17.37 0.36
C LEU A 23 -5.35 18.63 -0.47
N SER A 24 -6.34 18.60 -1.39
CA SER A 24 -6.73 19.78 -2.16
C SER A 24 -7.43 20.86 -1.32
N PHE A 25 -8.00 20.50 -0.16
CA PHE A 25 -8.65 21.46 0.74
C PHE A 25 -7.71 22.01 1.81
N SER A 26 -6.83 21.16 2.35
CA SER A 26 -5.85 21.57 3.36
C SER A 26 -4.73 20.54 3.48
N LYS A 27 -3.51 21.01 3.77
CA LYS A 27 -2.42 20.12 4.14
C LYS A 27 -2.75 19.44 5.47
N LEU A 28 -2.28 18.21 5.66
CA LEU A 28 -2.29 17.57 6.97
C LEU A 28 -1.49 18.45 7.95
N ASN A 29 -2.05 18.74 9.12
CA ASN A 29 -1.32 19.41 10.19
C ASN A 29 -0.74 18.38 11.16
N ASP A 30 0.28 18.79 11.92
CA ASP A 30 1.03 17.91 12.84
C ASP A 30 0.13 17.21 13.88
N ASP A 31 -0.97 17.84 14.28
CA ASP A 31 -1.92 17.29 15.25
C ASP A 31 -2.70 16.09 14.65
N VAL A 32 -3.10 16.16 13.37
CA VAL A 32 -3.73 15.04 12.67
C VAL A 32 -2.68 13.95 12.39
N ALA A 33 -1.48 14.34 11.98
CA ALA A 33 -0.35 13.46 11.69
C ALA A 33 -0.03 12.51 12.86
N THR A 34 0.08 13.05 14.07
CA THR A 34 0.45 12.28 15.27
C THR A 34 -0.65 11.35 15.78
N SER A 35 -1.90 11.53 15.32
CA SER A 35 -3.06 10.75 15.75
C SER A 35 -3.41 9.58 14.83
N ILE A 36 -2.91 9.60 13.59
CA ILE A 36 -3.16 8.56 12.60
C ILE A 36 -2.02 7.56 12.66
N ARG A 37 -2.33 6.32 13.03
CA ARG A 37 -1.34 5.24 13.08
C ARG A 37 -1.21 4.51 11.75
N THR A 38 -2.32 4.26 11.07
CA THR A 38 -2.34 3.60 9.76
C THR A 38 -2.76 4.61 8.70
N LEU A 39 -1.83 4.94 7.81
CA LEU A 39 -2.04 5.90 6.72
C LEU A 39 -2.26 5.16 5.40
N ILE A 40 -3.33 5.50 4.68
CA ILE A 40 -3.54 5.04 3.30
C ILE A 40 -3.31 6.24 2.39
N TRP A 41 -2.28 6.15 1.55
CA TRP A 41 -1.88 7.20 0.62
C TRP A 41 -2.22 6.78 -0.82
N ASN A 42 -3.33 7.32 -1.31
CA ASN A 42 -3.76 7.15 -2.69
C ASN A 42 -3.11 8.22 -3.57
N VAL A 43 -2.13 7.83 -4.39
CA VAL A 43 -1.59 8.69 -5.45
C VAL A 43 -2.49 8.65 -6.69
N GLY A 44 -2.98 7.46 -7.07
CA GLY A 44 -3.74 7.25 -8.30
C GLY A 44 -2.96 7.71 -9.53
N LEU A 45 -3.37 8.83 -10.12
CA LEU A 45 -2.69 9.52 -11.24
C LEU A 45 -2.07 10.88 -10.83
N GLY A 46 -1.88 11.12 -9.54
CA GLY A 46 -1.33 12.36 -9.02
C GLY A 46 0.08 12.63 -9.54
N TYR A 47 0.34 13.87 -9.96
CA TYR A 47 1.68 14.34 -10.33
C TYR A 47 1.93 15.76 -9.76
N PRO A 48 3.04 15.99 -9.04
CA PRO A 48 3.99 14.99 -8.54
C PRO A 48 3.29 13.91 -7.70
N SER A 49 3.86 12.70 -7.65
CA SER A 49 3.29 11.57 -6.91
C SER A 49 3.23 11.87 -5.40
N LEU A 50 4.34 12.36 -4.86
CA LEU A 50 4.48 12.96 -3.54
C LEU A 50 5.41 14.16 -3.70
N ASP A 51 4.98 15.37 -3.34
CA ASP A 51 5.87 16.53 -3.32
C ASP A 51 6.85 16.49 -2.11
N GLU A 52 7.77 17.45 -2.01
CA GLU A 52 8.73 17.50 -0.90
C GLU A 52 8.06 17.56 0.49
N VAL A 53 6.90 18.22 0.59
CA VAL A 53 6.15 18.34 1.85
C VAL A 53 5.44 17.04 2.17
N ASP A 54 4.87 16.37 1.16
CA ASP A 54 4.25 15.06 1.31
C ASP A 54 5.27 14.01 1.76
N ARG A 55 6.46 14.00 1.16
CA ARG A 55 7.56 13.10 1.56
C ARG A 55 7.99 13.36 3.00
N ALA A 56 8.30 14.61 3.37
CA ALA A 56 8.69 14.94 4.75
C ALA A 56 7.64 14.52 5.80
N PHE A 57 6.35 14.59 5.44
CA PHE A 57 5.27 14.09 6.29
C PHE A 57 5.31 12.56 6.42
N VAL A 58 5.43 11.84 5.31
CA VAL A 58 5.50 10.36 5.31
C VAL A 58 6.74 9.87 6.03
N GLU A 59 7.89 10.54 5.86
CA GLU A 59 9.13 10.26 6.60
C GLU A 59 8.90 10.34 8.10
N THR A 60 8.33 11.45 8.57
CA THR A 60 8.02 11.64 9.99
C THR A 60 7.04 10.59 10.51
N HIS A 61 6.06 10.20 9.71
CA HIS A 61 5.09 9.16 10.07
C HIS A 61 5.78 7.81 10.27
N LEU A 62 6.62 7.40 9.31
CA LEU A 62 7.36 6.13 9.37
C LEU A 62 8.45 6.14 10.46
N ASP A 63 9.12 7.27 10.69
CA ASP A 63 10.09 7.42 11.79
C ASP A 63 9.46 7.18 13.18
N ASN A 64 8.14 7.42 13.32
CA ASN A 64 7.39 7.11 14.54
C ASN A 64 7.01 5.62 14.66
N GLY A 65 7.40 4.78 13.70
CA GLY A 65 7.06 3.36 13.63
C GLY A 65 5.62 3.10 13.20
N TYR A 66 4.99 4.06 12.52
CA TYR A 66 3.60 3.95 12.07
C TYR A 66 3.49 3.29 10.70
N GLU A 67 2.26 2.97 10.31
CA GLU A 67 1.98 2.11 9.16
C GLU A 67 1.57 2.90 7.92
N LEU A 68 2.00 2.46 6.74
CA LEU A 68 1.67 3.06 5.45
C LEU A 68 1.18 1.99 4.46
N PHE A 69 0.01 2.23 3.87
CA PHE A 69 -0.38 1.63 2.60
C PHE A 69 -0.32 2.70 1.52
N ILE A 70 0.60 2.57 0.56
CA ILE A 70 0.75 3.52 -0.54
C ILE A 70 0.56 2.84 -1.88
N THR A 71 -0.16 3.50 -2.79
CA THR A 71 -0.51 2.92 -4.09
C THR A 71 -0.73 4.01 -5.12
N GLY A 72 -0.40 3.68 -6.35
CA GLY A 72 -0.65 4.52 -7.50
C GLY A 72 0.29 4.19 -8.63
N GLN A 73 0.00 4.80 -9.76
CA GLN A 73 0.88 4.74 -10.91
C GLN A 73 2.07 5.69 -10.74
N ASP A 74 3.18 5.38 -11.42
CA ASP A 74 4.32 6.29 -11.62
C ASP A 74 5.06 6.74 -10.35
N ILE A 75 4.76 6.21 -9.15
CA ILE A 75 5.48 6.61 -7.92
C ILE A 75 7.00 6.37 -8.06
N GLY A 76 7.39 5.17 -8.52
CA GLY A 76 8.80 4.86 -8.76
C GLY A 76 9.42 5.65 -9.93
N TRP A 77 8.66 5.84 -11.01
CA TRP A 77 9.11 6.65 -12.15
C TRP A 77 9.37 8.10 -11.73
N ASP A 78 8.47 8.69 -10.96
CA ASP A 78 8.54 10.08 -10.50
C ASP A 78 9.68 10.30 -9.49
N LEU A 79 9.84 9.39 -8.53
CA LEU A 79 10.83 9.54 -7.45
C LEU A 79 12.23 9.05 -7.83
N VAL A 80 12.39 8.17 -8.82
CA VAL A 80 13.70 7.55 -9.12
C VAL A 80 14.19 7.83 -10.54
N SER A 81 13.28 7.96 -11.52
CA SER A 81 13.74 8.09 -12.91
C SER A 81 14.45 9.42 -13.13
N GLY A 82 15.53 9.42 -13.92
CA GLY A 82 16.18 10.66 -14.37
C GLY A 82 15.35 11.48 -15.38
N GLN A 83 14.07 11.14 -15.58
CA GLN A 83 13.14 11.83 -16.47
C GLN A 83 12.17 12.73 -15.71
N SER A 84 11.99 12.53 -14.40
CA SER A 84 11.21 13.42 -13.54
C SER A 84 12.07 14.53 -12.94
N ASP A 85 11.44 15.65 -12.61
CA ASP A 85 12.03 16.76 -11.85
C ASP A 85 11.73 16.67 -10.34
N ASN A 86 10.97 15.65 -9.89
CA ASN A 86 10.57 15.43 -8.49
C ASN A 86 11.34 14.26 -7.82
N THR A 87 12.54 13.94 -8.31
CA THR A 87 13.27 12.76 -7.86
C THR A 87 13.72 12.84 -6.40
N ASP A 88 13.53 11.74 -5.68
CA ASP A 88 14.02 11.50 -4.34
C ASP A 88 14.26 9.98 -4.13
N ALA A 89 15.32 9.47 -4.75
CA ALA A 89 15.64 8.04 -4.71
C ALA A 89 15.99 7.57 -3.29
N ALA A 90 16.46 8.46 -2.41
CA ALA A 90 16.73 8.13 -1.02
C ALA A 90 15.41 7.86 -0.28
N PHE A 91 14.41 8.72 -0.41
CA PHE A 91 13.07 8.45 0.14
C PHE A 91 12.52 7.10 -0.34
N TYR A 92 12.60 6.85 -1.65
CA TYR A 92 12.06 5.62 -2.25
C TYR A 92 12.76 4.35 -1.73
N HIS A 93 14.07 4.39 -1.57
CA HIS A 93 14.86 3.27 -1.07
C HIS A 93 14.73 3.10 0.45
N ASP A 94 14.85 4.17 1.21
CA ASP A 94 15.04 4.12 2.66
C ASP A 94 13.70 4.04 3.41
N TYR A 95 12.59 4.52 2.83
CA TYR A 95 11.27 4.50 3.47
C TYR A 95 10.29 3.53 2.83
N LEU A 96 10.27 3.42 1.49
CA LEU A 96 9.42 2.43 0.83
C LEU A 96 10.11 1.07 0.70
N HIS A 97 11.43 0.96 0.93
CA HIS A 97 12.22 -0.25 0.73
C HIS A 97 12.07 -0.85 -0.67
N ALA A 98 11.79 0.01 -1.66
CA ALA A 98 11.51 -0.36 -3.03
C ALA A 98 12.67 0.02 -3.96
N ASN A 99 12.92 -0.79 -4.98
CA ASN A 99 13.83 -0.49 -6.07
C ASN A 99 13.04 -0.39 -7.37
N TYR A 100 13.09 0.77 -8.03
CA TYR A 100 12.43 0.99 -9.30
C TYR A 100 13.27 0.38 -10.43
N ILE A 101 12.67 -0.51 -11.23
CA ILE A 101 13.38 -1.25 -12.27
C ILE A 101 13.09 -0.67 -13.65
N SER A 102 11.81 -0.51 -13.99
CA SER A 102 11.37 0.01 -15.27
C SER A 102 9.92 0.44 -15.21
N ASP A 103 9.59 1.51 -15.90
CA ASP A 103 8.21 1.94 -16.08
C ASP A 103 7.56 1.24 -17.29
N ASP A 104 6.22 1.23 -17.28
CA ASP A 104 5.33 0.70 -18.30
C ASP A 104 5.74 -0.69 -18.81
N VAL A 105 5.47 -1.70 -17.99
CA VAL A 105 5.63 -3.10 -18.41
C VAL A 105 4.52 -3.59 -19.36
N ASN A 106 3.48 -2.78 -19.58
CA ASN A 106 2.30 -3.13 -20.36
C ASN A 106 1.73 -4.52 -19.96
N ARG A 107 1.47 -4.67 -18.66
CA ARG A 107 0.89 -5.87 -18.02
C ARG A 107 -0.19 -5.44 -17.05
N TYR A 108 -1.32 -6.14 -17.07
CA TYR A 108 -2.50 -5.82 -16.26
C TYR A 108 -3.02 -7.03 -15.47
N ASP A 109 -2.42 -8.21 -15.64
CA ASP A 109 -2.67 -9.37 -14.79
C ASP A 109 -1.60 -9.43 -13.71
N VAL A 110 -2.02 -9.47 -12.44
CA VAL A 110 -1.15 -9.41 -11.27
C VAL A 110 -1.45 -10.57 -10.34
N ASP A 111 -0.47 -11.46 -10.16
CA ASP A 111 -0.57 -12.60 -9.26
C ASP A 111 0.03 -12.26 -7.89
N GLY A 112 -0.73 -12.56 -6.84
CA GLY A 112 -0.26 -12.59 -5.46
C GLY A 112 0.74 -13.72 -5.24
N VAL A 113 1.55 -13.58 -4.20
CA VAL A 113 2.51 -14.61 -3.78
C VAL A 113 1.81 -15.57 -2.82
N ASP A 114 1.85 -16.86 -3.14
CA ASP A 114 1.30 -17.92 -2.28
C ASP A 114 1.84 -17.81 -0.84
N ASP A 115 0.96 -18.00 0.15
CA ASP A 115 1.25 -17.95 1.59
C ASP A 115 1.77 -16.57 2.11
N ASP A 116 1.76 -15.51 1.29
CA ASP A 116 2.06 -14.16 1.77
C ASP A 116 0.88 -13.59 2.58
N PRO A 117 1.10 -12.99 3.77
CA PRO A 117 -0.01 -12.51 4.62
C PRO A 117 -0.85 -11.38 4.03
N VAL A 118 -0.35 -10.69 2.99
CA VAL A 118 -1.09 -9.61 2.30
C VAL A 118 -1.77 -10.13 1.06
N SER A 119 -1.05 -10.86 0.19
CA SER A 119 -1.57 -11.23 -1.13
C SER A 119 -2.11 -12.65 -1.24
N ASP A 120 -1.62 -13.60 -0.44
CA ASP A 120 -2.13 -14.99 -0.32
C ASP A 120 -2.58 -15.65 -1.64
N GLY A 121 -1.81 -15.48 -2.71
CA GLY A 121 -2.10 -16.05 -4.03
C GLY A 121 -3.32 -15.46 -4.78
N ILE A 122 -3.86 -14.31 -4.35
CA ILE A 122 -4.96 -13.64 -5.05
C ILE A 122 -4.55 -13.28 -6.49
N ILE A 123 -5.45 -13.41 -7.45
CA ILE A 123 -5.21 -13.06 -8.85
C ILE A 123 -6.03 -11.81 -9.16
N LEU A 124 -5.34 -10.75 -9.53
CA LEU A 124 -5.96 -9.45 -9.83
C LEU A 124 -5.89 -9.16 -11.33
N HIS A 125 -6.89 -8.44 -11.81
CA HIS A 125 -6.82 -7.73 -13.09
C HIS A 125 -6.97 -6.23 -12.83
N ILE A 126 -6.03 -5.41 -13.32
CA ILE A 126 -5.96 -3.96 -13.03
C ILE A 126 -6.41 -3.10 -14.22
N GLN A 127 -7.39 -3.60 -14.99
CA GLN A 127 -7.98 -2.88 -16.12
C GLN A 127 -9.44 -3.29 -16.33
N GLY A 128 -10.32 -2.32 -16.61
CA GLY A 128 -11.73 -2.59 -16.91
C GLY A 128 -12.59 -2.92 -15.68
N GLY A 129 -13.58 -3.79 -15.89
CA GLY A 129 -14.55 -4.21 -14.87
C GLY A 129 -15.31 -3.03 -14.24
N ASP A 130 -15.43 -3.04 -12.91
CA ASP A 130 -15.94 -1.91 -12.13
C ASP A 130 -14.84 -0.98 -11.61
N GLY A 131 -13.56 -1.29 -11.88
CA GLY A 131 -12.42 -0.47 -11.50
C GLY A 131 -12.35 0.84 -12.29
N ALA A 132 -11.45 1.73 -11.86
CA ALA A 132 -11.29 3.05 -12.46
C ALA A 132 -10.81 3.01 -13.92
N ASN A 133 -10.29 1.87 -14.38
CA ASN A 133 -9.79 1.65 -15.74
C ASN A 133 -8.82 2.76 -16.19
N ASN A 134 -7.91 3.12 -15.28
CA ASN A 134 -7.00 4.25 -15.39
C ASN A 134 -5.53 3.83 -15.30
N GLN A 135 -5.23 2.54 -15.21
CA GLN A 135 -3.86 2.04 -15.24
C GLN A 135 -3.32 2.11 -16.68
N GLU A 136 -2.42 3.06 -16.91
CA GLU A 136 -1.74 3.32 -18.18
C GLU A 136 -0.28 2.84 -18.16
N TYR A 137 0.47 3.12 -17.08
CA TYR A 137 1.92 2.89 -16.93
C TYR A 137 2.22 2.00 -15.71
N PRO A 138 1.92 0.70 -15.76
CA PRO A 138 2.27 -0.23 -14.68
C PRO A 138 3.79 -0.32 -14.53
N SER A 139 4.30 0.04 -13.35
CA SER A 139 5.73 0.07 -13.06
C SER A 139 6.22 -1.25 -12.47
N ARG A 140 7.41 -1.70 -12.89
CA ARG A 140 8.12 -2.85 -12.29
C ARG A 140 9.01 -2.39 -11.16
N ILE A 141 8.88 -3.06 -10.02
CA ILE A 141 9.68 -2.83 -8.83
C ILE A 141 10.33 -4.13 -8.33
N ALA A 142 11.21 -4.02 -7.36
CA ALA A 142 11.76 -5.12 -6.57
C ALA A 142 12.04 -4.63 -5.14
N PRO A 143 12.19 -5.52 -4.14
CA PRO A 143 12.76 -5.16 -2.85
C PRO A 143 14.14 -4.50 -3.00
N TYR A 144 14.38 -3.40 -2.29
CA TYR A 144 15.69 -2.72 -2.28
C TYR A 144 16.67 -3.39 -1.31
N ASP A 145 16.18 -3.83 -0.16
CA ASP A 145 16.99 -4.41 0.93
C ASP A 145 16.32 -5.65 1.53
N ALA A 146 16.80 -6.08 2.70
CA ALA A 146 16.32 -7.28 3.38
C ALA A 146 15.03 -7.08 4.20
N ASP A 147 14.60 -5.83 4.38
CA ASP A 147 13.40 -5.49 5.15
C ASP A 147 12.14 -5.59 4.28
N ALA A 148 12.29 -5.58 2.95
CA ALA A 148 11.23 -5.74 1.97
C ALA A 148 11.07 -7.17 1.41
N VAL A 149 9.82 -7.52 1.13
CA VAL A 149 9.40 -8.76 0.46
C VAL A 149 8.47 -8.40 -0.68
N GLU A 150 8.68 -9.02 -1.84
CA GLU A 150 7.77 -8.91 -3.00
C GLU A 150 6.49 -9.70 -2.74
N ILE A 151 5.33 -9.07 -2.94
CA ILE A 151 4.01 -9.64 -2.64
C ILE A 151 3.10 -9.77 -3.85
N PHE A 152 3.38 -9.04 -4.94
CA PHE A 152 2.60 -9.08 -6.16
C PHE A 152 3.51 -9.09 -7.38
N ARG A 153 3.11 -9.79 -8.44
CA ARG A 153 3.90 -9.95 -9.67
C ARG A 153 3.03 -9.87 -10.91
N TYR A 154 3.47 -9.13 -11.92
CA TYR A 154 2.88 -9.18 -13.25
C TYR A 154 3.13 -10.54 -13.90
N THR A 155 2.07 -11.16 -14.42
CA THR A 155 2.13 -12.44 -15.12
C THR A 155 2.18 -12.24 -16.64
N PRO A 156 2.87 -13.12 -17.41
CA PRO A 156 3.56 -14.34 -16.98
C PRO A 156 5.05 -14.17 -16.59
N GLU A 157 5.63 -12.98 -16.70
CA GLU A 157 7.07 -12.80 -16.49
C GLU A 157 7.52 -12.75 -15.03
N LEU A 158 6.57 -12.75 -14.09
CA LEU A 158 6.81 -12.66 -12.64
C LEU A 158 7.60 -11.40 -12.25
N TRP A 159 7.25 -10.27 -12.87
CA TRP A 159 7.87 -8.97 -12.58
C TRP A 159 7.20 -8.32 -11.37
N GLY A 160 7.97 -7.90 -10.37
CA GLY A 160 7.42 -7.29 -9.15
C GLY A 160 6.49 -6.11 -9.42
N ALA A 161 5.30 -6.16 -8.82
CA ALA A 161 4.22 -5.17 -8.92
C ALA A 161 3.86 -4.56 -7.56
N GLY A 162 4.26 -5.21 -6.45
CA GLY A 162 4.02 -4.73 -5.10
C GLY A 162 4.98 -5.37 -4.10
N ILE A 163 5.27 -4.65 -3.02
CA ILE A 163 6.10 -5.11 -1.92
C ILE A 163 5.43 -4.79 -0.58
N ARG A 164 5.88 -5.48 0.47
CA ARG A 164 5.67 -5.08 1.86
C ARG A 164 7.00 -5.06 2.60
N SER A 165 7.16 -4.19 3.61
CA SER A 165 8.40 -4.10 4.39
C SER A 165 8.17 -3.82 5.87
N VAL A 166 9.09 -4.30 6.70
CA VAL A 166 9.17 -3.93 8.11
C VAL A 166 10.53 -3.30 8.35
N ASP A 167 10.56 -1.98 8.49
CA ASP A 167 11.81 -1.26 8.71
C ASP A 167 12.48 -1.73 10.00
N SER A 168 13.72 -2.20 9.89
CA SER A 168 14.44 -2.83 11.00
C SER A 168 14.87 -1.84 12.10
N VAL A 169 14.76 -0.53 11.85
CA VAL A 169 15.17 0.52 12.79
C VAL A 169 13.98 1.09 13.56
N SER A 170 12.96 1.58 12.85
CA SER A 170 11.74 2.20 13.36
C SER A 170 10.65 1.18 13.71
N GLY A 171 10.66 0.01 13.07
CA GLY A 171 9.58 -0.96 13.14
C GLY A 171 8.35 -0.60 12.29
N ALA A 172 8.43 0.46 11.47
CA ALA A 172 7.35 0.86 10.58
C ALA A 172 7.03 -0.25 9.57
N ARG A 173 5.75 -0.34 9.21
CA ARG A 173 5.28 -1.30 8.20
C ARG A 173 4.75 -0.58 6.98
N VAL A 174 5.20 -1.01 5.81
CA VAL A 174 4.76 -0.46 4.51
C VAL A 174 4.18 -1.56 3.64
N VAL A 175 3.04 -1.30 3.01
CA VAL A 175 2.56 -2.00 1.82
C VAL A 175 2.60 -1.00 0.68
N TYR A 176 3.31 -1.32 -0.40
CA TYR A 176 3.44 -0.47 -1.58
C TYR A 176 3.03 -1.24 -2.84
N LEU A 177 2.04 -0.72 -3.56
CA LEU A 177 1.63 -1.22 -4.88
C LEU A 177 2.08 -0.22 -5.96
N ALA A 178 2.86 -0.70 -6.94
CA ALA A 178 3.34 0.09 -8.08
C ALA A 178 2.31 0.22 -9.22
N PHE A 179 1.04 0.05 -8.86
CA PHE A 179 -0.15 0.23 -9.68
C PHE A 179 -1.24 0.86 -8.81
N GLY A 180 -2.27 1.43 -9.45
CA GLY A 180 -3.42 2.00 -8.78
C GLY A 180 -4.33 0.91 -8.20
N PHE A 181 -4.54 0.92 -6.89
CA PHE A 181 -5.51 0.06 -6.21
C PHE A 181 -6.93 0.27 -6.78
N GLU A 182 -7.27 1.50 -7.15
CA GLU A 182 -8.54 1.84 -7.78
C GLU A 182 -8.72 1.17 -9.16
N ALA A 183 -7.64 0.68 -9.78
CA ALA A 183 -7.68 0.05 -11.09
C ALA A 183 -8.04 -1.44 -11.05
N ILE A 184 -7.96 -2.09 -9.88
CA ILE A 184 -8.42 -3.49 -9.69
C ILE A 184 -9.87 -3.58 -10.15
N ASP A 185 -10.19 -4.56 -10.99
CA ASP A 185 -11.38 -4.55 -11.85
C ASP A 185 -12.68 -5.04 -11.18
N ASN A 186 -12.62 -5.45 -9.90
CA ASN A 186 -13.79 -5.87 -9.15
C ASN A 186 -13.67 -5.55 -7.65
N ALA A 187 -14.81 -5.41 -6.97
CA ALA A 187 -14.88 -5.01 -5.57
C ALA A 187 -14.38 -6.08 -4.58
N GLU A 188 -14.58 -7.35 -4.88
CA GLU A 188 -14.15 -8.48 -4.03
C GLU A 188 -12.62 -8.50 -3.92
N ASP A 189 -11.92 -8.38 -5.04
CA ASP A 189 -10.45 -8.33 -5.05
C ASP A 189 -9.91 -7.07 -4.34
N ARG A 190 -10.60 -5.93 -4.45
CA ARG A 190 -10.24 -4.72 -3.70
C ARG A 190 -10.43 -4.91 -2.20
N GLU A 191 -11.52 -5.55 -1.76
CA GLU A 191 -11.77 -5.89 -0.36
C GLU A 191 -10.67 -6.81 0.17
N ASP A 192 -10.32 -7.86 -0.58
CA ASP A 192 -9.30 -8.83 -0.18
C ASP A 192 -7.91 -8.18 -0.03
N VAL A 193 -7.51 -7.36 -1.01
CA VAL A 193 -6.24 -6.60 -0.94
C VAL A 193 -6.23 -5.62 0.23
N MET A 194 -7.32 -4.85 0.42
CA MET A 194 -7.44 -3.90 1.53
C MET A 194 -7.37 -4.62 2.88
N SER A 195 -8.09 -5.74 3.03
CA SER A 195 -8.12 -6.54 4.24
C SER A 195 -6.75 -7.14 4.55
N GLY A 196 -6.13 -7.79 3.56
CA GLY A 196 -4.79 -8.38 3.70
C GLY A 196 -3.74 -7.34 4.10
N ALA A 197 -3.73 -6.20 3.40
CA ALA A 197 -2.82 -5.09 3.72
C ALA A 197 -3.06 -4.57 5.13
N PHE A 198 -4.31 -4.24 5.48
CA PHE A 198 -4.63 -3.61 6.76
C PHE A 198 -4.34 -4.52 7.97
N TYR A 199 -4.73 -5.80 7.90
CA TYR A 199 -4.45 -6.75 8.98
C TYR A 199 -2.95 -6.96 9.18
N TRP A 200 -2.19 -7.07 8.10
CA TRP A 200 -0.74 -7.21 8.18
C TRP A 200 -0.05 -5.94 8.72
N LEU A 201 -0.47 -4.76 8.27
CA LEU A 201 0.04 -3.47 8.75
C LEU A 201 -0.17 -3.34 10.25
N LYS A 202 -1.37 -3.65 10.75
CA LYS A 202 -1.67 -3.56 12.17
C LYS A 202 -1.12 -4.68 13.05
N ASP A 203 -0.43 -5.65 12.47
CA ASP A 203 0.03 -6.87 13.16
C ASP A 203 -1.12 -7.62 13.86
N VAL A 204 -2.30 -7.59 13.23
CA VAL A 204 -3.51 -8.27 13.71
C VAL A 204 -3.36 -9.76 13.45
N LEU A 205 -3.28 -10.55 14.52
CA LEU A 205 -3.03 -12.00 14.44
C LEU A 205 -4.30 -12.83 14.19
N PHE A 206 -5.51 -12.25 14.38
CA PHE A 206 -6.77 -12.98 14.26
C PHE A 206 -7.81 -12.20 13.43
N LYS A 207 -8.20 -12.76 12.27
CA LYS A 207 -9.25 -12.20 11.39
C LYS A 207 -10.67 -12.30 11.99
N ASP A 208 -10.86 -13.03 13.10
CA ASP A 208 -12.18 -13.39 13.67
C ASP A 208 -12.53 -12.73 15.02
N GLY A 209 -12.00 -11.52 15.29
CA GLY A 209 -12.55 -10.65 16.34
C GLY A 209 -11.92 -10.80 17.73
N PHE A 210 -10.71 -11.33 17.84
CA PHE A 210 -9.94 -11.36 19.09
C PHE A 210 -9.16 -10.07 19.39
N GLU A 211 -9.30 -9.03 18.55
CA GLU A 211 -8.56 -7.75 18.63
C GLU A 211 -8.87 -6.87 19.86
N SER A 212 -9.84 -7.26 20.71
CA SER A 212 -10.16 -6.52 21.93
C SER A 212 -9.28 -6.88 23.13
N GLY A 213 -8.40 -7.89 23.02
CA GLY A 213 -7.57 -8.33 24.13
C GLY A 213 -8.36 -8.90 25.32
N ASP A 214 -9.63 -9.26 25.13
CA ASP A 214 -10.45 -9.89 26.16
C ASP A 214 -10.05 -11.36 26.34
N LEU A 215 -9.05 -11.60 27.19
CA LEU A 215 -8.66 -12.93 27.68
C LEU A 215 -9.69 -13.52 28.69
N GLY A 216 -10.86 -12.88 28.86
CA GLY A 216 -11.90 -13.31 29.79
C GLY A 216 -12.64 -14.58 29.37
N ALA A 217 -12.51 -15.00 28.11
CA ALA A 217 -13.02 -16.28 27.65
C ALA A 217 -11.86 -17.27 27.51
N TRP A 218 -11.92 -18.34 28.31
CA TRP A 218 -11.12 -19.57 28.23
C TRP A 218 -9.82 -19.60 29.06
N ALA A 219 -10.02 -19.79 30.37
CA ALA A 219 -9.11 -20.58 31.17
C ALA A 219 -9.10 -22.04 30.68
N TYR A 220 -7.91 -22.60 30.44
CA TYR A 220 -7.68 -24.03 30.60
C TYR A 220 -6.33 -24.25 31.27
N SER A 221 -6.35 -24.74 32.51
CA SER A 221 -5.18 -25.35 33.13
C SER A 221 -5.23 -26.86 32.87
N LYS A 222 -4.09 -27.46 32.50
CA LYS A 222 -3.90 -28.91 32.62
C LYS A 222 -3.32 -29.21 34.00
N GLN A 223 -3.92 -30.19 34.69
CA GLN A 223 -3.23 -30.97 35.71
C GLN A 223 -2.13 -31.83 35.05
#